data_AF-A0A1D2NFY5-F1
#
_entry.id   AF-A0A1D2NFY5-F1
#
_cell.length_a   1.000
_cell.length_b   1.000
_cell.length_c   1.000
_cell.angle_alpha   90.00
_cell.angle_beta   90.00
_cell.angle_gamma   90.00
#
_symmetry.space_group_name_H-M   'P 1'
#
loop_
_entity.id
_entity.type
_entity.pdbx_description
1 polymer ?
#
loop_
_entity_poly.entity_id
_entity_poly.type
_entity_poly.pdbx_seq_one_letter_code
_entity_poly.pdbx_strand_id
1 'polypeptide(L)'
;MYDPDLYDKYSEFQRRDAREFIPYIVSKMTRKPTEVVLDLGCGSGFNTKNILYPALSAVAHNDTPASFVHVYAIDVSKKMVDFACIRYAHPQITYTVADVMKDETEFHCTFDKIFSLHVLHWIVDQR
;
A
#
# COMPACT_ATOMS: atom_id res chain seq x y z
N MET A 1 -15.12 6.98 10.02
CA MET A 1 -14.12 7.13 8.94
C MET A 1 -13.45 8.48 9.12
N TYR A 2 -12.12 8.50 9.21
CA TYR A 2 -11.35 9.70 9.52
C TYR A 2 -11.42 10.74 8.39
N ASP A 3 -11.24 12.00 8.77
CA ASP A 3 -10.96 13.08 7.81
C ASP A 3 -9.57 12.86 7.19
N PRO A 4 -9.43 12.85 5.86
CA PRO A 4 -8.19 12.48 5.20
C PRO A 4 -7.07 13.50 5.42
N ASP A 5 -7.38 14.80 5.49
CA ASP A 5 -6.40 15.85 5.75
C ASP A 5 -5.84 15.76 7.17
N LEU A 6 -6.72 15.59 8.16
CA LEU A 6 -6.31 15.38 9.55
C LEU A 6 -5.51 14.08 9.70
N TYR A 7 -5.98 12.99 9.08
CA TYR A 7 -5.27 11.72 9.13
C TYR A 7 -3.88 11.84 8.51
N ASP A 8 -3.76 12.43 7.33
CA ASP A 8 -2.47 12.65 6.67
C ASP A 8 -1.55 13.54 7.52
N LYS A 9 -2.09 14.53 8.22
CA LYS A 9 -1.27 15.41 9.07
C LYS A 9 -0.80 14.73 10.37
N TYR A 10 -1.62 13.88 10.98
CA TYR A 10 -1.42 13.40 12.35
C TYR A 10 -1.05 11.91 12.47
N SER A 11 -0.91 11.17 11.36
CA SER A 11 -0.53 9.73 11.36
C SER A 11 0.98 9.47 11.53
N GLU A 12 1.67 10.24 12.36
CA GLU A 12 3.13 10.12 12.53
C GLU A 12 3.54 8.76 13.10
N PHE A 13 2.71 8.19 13.98
CA PHE A 13 2.94 6.86 14.53
C PHE A 13 2.97 5.79 13.44
N GLN A 14 1.95 5.77 12.58
CA GLN A 14 1.86 4.83 11.44
C GLN A 14 2.99 5.06 10.44
N ARG A 15 3.40 6.31 10.21
CA ARG A 15 4.50 6.66 9.30
C ARG A 15 5.86 6.22 9.85
N ARG A 16 6.09 6.35 11.15
CA ARG A 16 7.30 5.88 11.82
C ARG A 16 7.42 4.36 11.65
N ASP A 17 6.36 3.63 12.02
CA ASP A 17 6.34 2.17 11.91
C ASP A 17 6.54 1.72 10.46
N ALA A 18 5.87 2.36 9.50
CA ALA A 18 6.06 2.07 8.08
C ALA A 18 7.51 2.27 7.63
N ARG A 19 8.16 3.37 8.03
CA ARG A 19 9.58 3.65 7.70
C ARG A 19 10.53 2.62 8.27
N GLU A 20 10.24 2.08 9.44
CA GLU A 20 11.09 1.09 10.11
C GLU A 20 10.87 -0.31 9.52
N PHE A 21 9.62 -0.76 9.43
CA PHE A 21 9.32 -2.16 9.13
C PHE A 21 9.28 -2.46 7.64
N ILE A 22 8.79 -1.56 6.78
CA ILE A 22 8.63 -1.86 5.35
C ILE A 22 9.98 -2.18 4.69
N PRO A 23 11.04 -1.35 4.81
CA PRO A 23 12.32 -1.65 4.19
C PRO A 23 12.91 -2.97 4.70
N TYR A 24 12.77 -3.22 6.01
CA TYR A 24 13.22 -4.46 6.62
C TYR A 24 12.49 -5.68 6.04
N ILE A 25 11.16 -5.66 6.00
CA ILE A 25 10.33 -6.77 5.49
C ILE A 25 10.62 -7.00 4.00
N VAL A 26 10.65 -5.94 3.19
CA VAL A 26 10.96 -6.03 1.75
C VAL A 26 12.35 -6.65 1.52
N SER A 27 13.35 -6.33 2.37
CA SER A 27 14.69 -6.93 2.27
C SER A 27 14.72 -8.45 2.48
N LYS A 28 13.69 -9.02 3.12
CA LYS A 28 13.56 -10.47 3.38
C LYS A 28 12.73 -11.20 2.33
N MET A 29 12.11 -10.48 1.41
CA MET A 29 11.26 -11.06 0.36
C MET A 29 12.06 -11.36 -0.90
N THR A 30 11.70 -12.47 -1.57
CA THR A 30 12.20 -12.74 -2.93
C THR A 30 11.64 -11.72 -3.91
N ARG A 31 12.51 -11.19 -4.78
CA ARG A 31 12.14 -10.22 -5.81
C ARG A 31 11.91 -10.90 -7.16
N LYS A 32 11.00 -10.35 -7.95
CA LYS A 32 10.78 -10.69 -9.36
C LYS A 32 11.05 -9.48 -10.25
N PRO A 33 11.36 -9.67 -11.55
CA PRO A 33 11.55 -8.57 -12.50
C PRO A 33 10.29 -7.71 -12.68
N THR A 34 9.12 -8.30 -12.49
CA THR A 34 7.82 -7.63 -12.55
C THR A 34 7.01 -8.10 -11.35
N GLU A 35 6.48 -7.16 -10.58
CA GLU A 35 5.71 -7.44 -9.37
C GLU A 35 4.42 -6.64 -9.37
N VAL A 36 3.32 -7.32 -9.11
CA VAL A 36 2.03 -6.72 -8.81
C VAL A 36 1.79 -6.85 -7.30
N VAL A 37 1.61 -5.72 -6.62
CA VAL A 37 1.54 -5.66 -5.17
C VAL A 37 0.18 -5.10 -4.74
N LEU A 38 -0.43 -5.70 -3.74
CA LEU A 38 -1.62 -5.16 -3.07
C LEU A 38 -1.21 -4.46 -1.77
N ASP A 39 -1.64 -3.23 -1.57
CA ASP A 39 -1.58 -2.51 -0.30
C ASP A 39 -3.00 -2.38 0.26
N LEU A 40 -3.29 -3.16 1.30
CA LEU A 40 -4.59 -3.26 1.93
C LEU A 40 -4.75 -2.21 3.02
N GLY A 41 -5.73 -1.31 2.82
CA GLY A 41 -6.04 -0.19 3.70
C GLY A 41 -4.99 0.92 3.61
N CYS A 42 -4.82 1.47 2.41
CA CYS A 42 -3.79 2.46 2.09
C CYS A 42 -3.99 3.82 2.78
N GLY A 43 -5.16 4.07 3.39
CA GLY A 43 -5.49 5.35 4.04
C GLY A 43 -5.29 6.52 3.10
N SER A 44 -4.63 7.59 3.57
CA SER A 44 -4.34 8.78 2.75
C SER A 44 -3.43 8.52 1.55
N GLY A 45 -2.82 7.33 1.43
CA GLY A 45 -1.88 6.98 0.35
C GLY A 45 -0.44 7.43 0.59
N PHE A 46 -0.15 8.20 1.66
CA PHE A 46 1.20 8.67 1.95
C PHE A 46 2.19 7.52 2.13
N ASN A 47 1.85 6.52 2.95
CA ASN A 47 2.74 5.39 3.22
C ASN A 47 2.96 4.56 1.94
N THR A 48 1.90 4.31 1.18
CA THR A 48 1.95 3.62 -0.11
C THR A 48 2.94 4.30 -1.05
N LYS A 49 2.77 5.60 -1.30
CA LYS A 49 3.60 6.35 -2.25
C LYS A 49 5.01 6.53 -1.70
N ASN A 50 5.16 7.05 -0.49
CA ASN A 50 6.45 7.58 -0.04
C ASN A 50 7.34 6.55 0.66
N ILE A 51 6.81 5.38 1.01
CA ILE A 51 7.55 4.37 1.77
C ILE A 51 7.47 3.00 1.07
N LEU A 52 6.26 2.45 0.87
CA LEU A 52 6.08 1.12 0.31
C LEU A 52 6.61 1.02 -1.12
N TYR A 53 6.13 1.89 -2.01
CA TYR A 53 6.55 1.88 -3.40
C TYR A 53 8.08 2.08 -3.56
N PRO A 54 8.73 3.06 -2.90
CA PRO A 54 10.18 3.21 -2.93
C PRO A 54 10.93 2.01 -2.38
N ALA A 55 10.50 1.40 -1.27
CA ALA A 55 11.15 0.19 -0.77
C ALA A 55 11.08 -0.97 -1.77
N LEU A 56 9.94 -1.09 -2.46
CA LEU A 56 9.75 -2.07 -3.52
C LEU A 56 10.49 -1.70 -4.80
N SER A 57 10.71 -0.42 -5.12
CA SER A 57 11.34 -0.01 -6.40
C SER A 57 12.84 0.26 -6.30
N ALA A 58 13.37 0.62 -5.12
CA ALA A 58 14.73 1.16 -4.95
C ALA A 58 15.82 0.09 -4.76
N VAL A 59 15.49 -1.18 -4.56
CA VAL A 59 16.50 -2.24 -4.40
C VAL A 59 16.93 -2.77 -5.77
N ALA A 60 17.62 -1.91 -6.52
CA ALA A 60 18.53 -2.33 -7.59
C ALA A 60 19.94 -2.34 -6.98
N HIS A 61 20.27 -3.39 -6.22
CA HIS A 61 21.68 -3.64 -5.93
C HIS A 61 22.33 -4.12 -7.22
N ASN A 62 23.44 -3.46 -7.57
CA ASN A 62 24.42 -3.56 -8.67
C ASN A 62 24.38 -4.71 -9.71
N ASP A 63 23.68 -5.81 -9.47
CA ASP A 63 23.54 -6.96 -10.39
C ASP A 63 22.08 -7.36 -10.68
N THR A 64 21.08 -6.64 -10.14
CA THR A 64 19.65 -6.95 -10.35
C THR A 64 19.00 -5.89 -11.24
N PRO A 65 18.38 -6.24 -12.38
CA PRO A 65 17.68 -5.26 -13.21
C PRO A 65 16.57 -4.58 -12.42
N ALA A 66 16.29 -3.32 -12.78
CA ALA A 66 15.18 -2.56 -12.21
C ALA A 66 13.89 -3.39 -12.28
N SER A 67 13.31 -3.69 -11.12
CA SER A 67 12.03 -4.39 -11.07
C SER A 67 10.91 -3.42 -11.38
N PHE A 68 10.08 -3.73 -12.37
CA PHE A 68 8.82 -3.04 -12.56
C PHE A 68 7.87 -3.44 -11.44
N VAL A 69 7.41 -2.46 -10.65
CA VAL A 69 6.44 -2.68 -9.58
C VAL A 69 5.19 -1.88 -9.89
N HIS A 70 4.03 -2.52 -9.80
CA HIS A 70 2.73 -1.85 -9.81
C HIS A 70 2.03 -2.12 -8.48
N VAL A 71 1.55 -1.08 -7.82
CA VAL A 71 0.86 -1.19 -6.52
C VAL A 71 -0.62 -0.90 -6.70
N TYR A 72 -1.47 -1.86 -6.40
CA TYR A 72 -2.89 -1.66 -6.18
C TYR A 72 -3.09 -1.30 -4.71
N ALA A 73 -3.44 -0.05 -4.43
CA ALA A 73 -3.65 0.47 -3.09
C ALA A 73 -5.14 0.65 -2.86
N ILE A 74 -5.67 -0.06 -1.88
CA ILE A 74 -7.11 -0.09 -1.64
C ILE A 74 -7.48 0.39 -0.25
N ASP A 75 -8.64 1.02 -0.13
CA ASP A 75 -9.24 1.36 1.15
C ASP A 75 -10.77 1.32 1.03
N VAL A 76 -11.46 0.93 2.10
CA VAL A 76 -12.93 0.97 2.16
C VAL A 76 -13.46 2.41 2.14
N SER A 77 -12.62 3.37 2.53
CA SER A 77 -12.91 4.78 2.54
C SER A 77 -12.77 5.42 1.17
N LYS A 78 -13.91 5.67 0.51
CA LYS A 78 -13.93 6.52 -0.70
C LYS A 78 -13.24 7.87 -0.49
N LYS A 79 -13.43 8.51 0.68
CA LYS A 79 -12.81 9.81 0.98
C LYS A 79 -11.28 9.72 1.03
N MET A 80 -10.73 8.63 1.58
CA MET A 80 -9.28 8.41 1.62
C MET A 80 -8.73 8.12 0.23
N VAL A 81 -9.42 7.28 -0.55
CA VAL A 81 -9.02 6.95 -1.92
C VAL A 81 -9.05 8.18 -2.81
N ASP A 82 -10.14 8.98 -2.78
CA ASP A 82 -10.23 10.23 -3.55
C ASP A 82 -9.08 11.19 -3.18
N PHE A 83 -8.76 11.30 -1.89
CA PHE A 83 -7.65 12.11 -1.40
C PHE A 83 -6.29 11.59 -1.90
N ALA A 84 -6.06 10.27 -1.82
CA ALA A 84 -4.84 9.63 -2.28
C ALA A 84 -4.62 9.80 -3.79
N CYS A 85 -5.69 9.62 -4.59
CA CYS A 85 -5.70 9.87 -6.03
C CYS A 85 -5.26 11.29 -6.41
N ILE A 86 -5.60 12.29 -5.58
CA ILE A 86 -5.25 13.69 -5.85
C ILE A 86 -3.85 14.02 -5.33
N ARG A 87 -3.56 13.67 -4.08
CA ARG A 87 -2.36 14.15 -3.37
C ARG A 87 -1.13 13.29 -3.58
N TYR A 88 -1.31 12.00 -3.82
CA TYR A 88 -0.22 11.01 -3.92
C TYR A 88 -0.29 10.20 -5.23
N ALA A 89 -0.87 10.79 -6.28
CA ALA A 89 -0.93 10.20 -7.62
C ALA A 89 0.45 9.72 -8.09
N HIS A 90 0.50 8.53 -8.68
CA HIS A 90 1.71 7.99 -9.28
C HIS A 90 1.36 7.02 -10.42
N PRO A 91 2.07 7.00 -11.56
CA PRO A 91 1.73 6.14 -12.70
C PRO A 91 1.71 4.64 -12.40
N GLN A 92 2.47 4.22 -11.39
CA GLN A 92 2.60 2.82 -10.96
C GLN A 92 1.83 2.50 -9.67
N ILE A 93 0.93 3.40 -9.25
CA ILE A 93 0.06 3.17 -8.10
C ILE A 93 -1.38 3.42 -8.53
N THR A 94 -2.22 2.40 -8.38
CA THR A 94 -3.66 2.50 -8.61
C THR A 94 -4.37 2.53 -7.27
N TYR A 95 -5.03 3.65 -6.97
CA TYR A 95 -5.87 3.77 -5.78
C TYR A 95 -7.31 3.42 -6.13
N THR A 96 -7.91 2.48 -5.40
CA THR A 96 -9.27 1.98 -5.66
C THR A 96 -10.05 1.77 -4.37
N VAL A 97 -11.34 2.11 -4.38
CA VAL A 97 -12.22 1.79 -3.25
C VAL A 97 -12.56 0.30 -3.30
N ALA A 98 -12.24 -0.42 -2.23
CA ALA A 98 -12.59 -1.83 -2.11
C ALA A 98 -12.77 -2.23 -0.65
N ASP A 99 -13.64 -3.21 -0.43
CA ASP A 99 -13.95 -3.78 0.88
C ASP A 99 -13.66 -5.28 0.84
N VAL A 100 -12.49 -5.68 1.35
CA VAL A 100 -12.05 -7.08 1.33
C VAL A 100 -12.88 -8.01 2.20
N MET A 101 -13.78 -7.46 3.03
CA MET A 101 -14.73 -8.25 3.82
C MET A 101 -15.98 -8.64 3.01
N LYS A 102 -16.11 -8.14 1.77
CA LYS A 102 -17.23 -8.44 0.88
C LYS A 102 -16.74 -9.25 -0.32
N ASP A 103 -17.53 -10.25 -0.71
CA ASP A 103 -17.27 -11.10 -1.88
C ASP A 103 -17.29 -10.32 -3.21
N GLU A 104 -17.79 -9.08 -3.21
CA GLU A 104 -17.89 -8.21 -4.38
C GLU A 104 -16.54 -7.61 -4.81
N THR A 105 -15.49 -7.73 -3.99
CA THR A 105 -14.16 -7.23 -4.35
C THR A 105 -13.47 -8.20 -5.31
N GLU A 106 -13.69 -8.00 -6.61
CA GLU A 106 -13.00 -8.75 -7.65
C GLU A 106 -11.70 -8.07 -8.08
N PHE A 107 -10.58 -8.78 -7.94
CA PHE A 107 -9.32 -8.41 -8.57
C PHE A 107 -9.09 -9.26 -9.82
N HIS A 108 -9.01 -8.61 -10.98
CA HIS A 108 -8.71 -9.29 -12.25
C HIS A 108 -7.20 -9.55 -12.46
N CYS A 109 -6.42 -9.59 -11.38
CA CYS A 109 -4.99 -9.87 -11.40
C CYS A 109 -4.58 -10.67 -10.16
N THR A 110 -3.42 -11.31 -10.23
CA THR A 110 -2.79 -11.98 -9.09
C THR A 110 -1.74 -11.08 -8.47
N PHE A 111 -1.60 -11.12 -7.14
CA PHE A 111 -0.59 -10.36 -6.43
C PHE A 111 0.62 -11.22 -6.09
N ASP A 112 1.81 -10.69 -6.35
CA ASP A 112 3.08 -11.30 -5.93
C ASP A 112 3.34 -11.07 -4.44
N LYS A 113 2.84 -9.95 -3.90
CA LYS A 113 2.99 -9.52 -2.51
C LYS A 113 1.73 -8.80 -2.05
N ILE A 114 1.39 -8.98 -0.79
CA ILE A 114 0.28 -8.27 -0.12
C ILE A 114 0.86 -7.62 1.14
N PHE A 115 0.61 -6.32 1.30
CA PHE A 115 0.96 -5.55 2.48
C PHE A 115 -0.31 -5.05 3.15
N SER A 116 -0.25 -4.95 4.47
CA SER A 116 -1.31 -4.36 5.29
C SER A 116 -0.67 -3.78 6.54
N LEU A 117 -0.68 -2.45 6.67
CA LEU A 117 -0.13 -1.76 7.83
C LEU A 117 -1.24 -1.06 8.60
N HIS A 118 -1.41 -1.40 9.88
CA HIS A 118 -2.39 -0.75 10.77
C HIS A 118 -3.85 -0.81 10.26
N VAL A 119 -4.24 -1.91 9.62
CA VAL A 119 -5.59 -2.08 9.03
C VAL A 119 -6.33 -3.29 9.59
N LEU A 120 -5.67 -4.44 9.74
CA LEU A 120 -6.34 -5.70 10.15
C LEU A 120 -7.03 -5.62 11.52
N HIS A 121 -6.62 -4.70 12.40
CA HIS A 121 -7.30 -4.49 13.69
C HIS A 121 -8.71 -3.88 13.55
N TRP A 122 -9.08 -3.38 12.37
CA TRP A 122 -10.45 -2.94 12.05
C TRP A 122 -11.35 -4.09 11.61
N ILE A 123 -10.80 -5.27 11.34
CA ILE A 123 -11.58 -6.46 11.01
C ILE A 123 -12.21 -6.98 12.31
N VAL A 124 -13.55 -6.95 12.34
CA VAL A 124 -14.35 -7.32 13.52
C VAL A 124 -14.39 -8.84 13.71
N ASP A 125 -14.38 -9.60 12.60
CA ASP A 125 -14.35 -11.06 12.63
C ASP A 125 -12.92 -11.58 12.47
N GLN A 126 -12.27 -11.89 13.60
CA GLN A 126 -10.90 -12.40 13.64
C GLN A 126 -10.83 -13.89 13.99
N ARG A 127 -11.93 -14.63 13.80
CA ARG A 127 -12.06 -16.04 14.17
C ARG A 127 -11.25 -16.98 13.28
#